data_AF-X1URT0-F1
#
_entry.id   AF-X1URT0-F1
#
_cell.length_a   1.000
_cell.length_b   1.000
_cell.length_c   1.000
_cell.angle_alpha   90.00
_cell.angle_beta   90.00
_cell.angle_gamma   90.00
#
_symmetry.space_group_name_H-M   'P 1'
#
loop_
_entity.id
_entity.type
_entity.pdbx_description
1 polymer ?
#
loop_
_entity_poly.entity_id
_entity_poly.type
_entity_poly.pdbx_seq_one_letter_code
_entity_poly.pdbx_strand_id
1 'polypeptide(L)'
;IRGIDPDAFVTMDTGKNRTITDVLAIKNEPSPKHLASTLQWTYRYLADRLNAKIESHDVLLSVLDNHPEVHRTVQFYQGLNQPSGGPAYHPITLGCHYLFSLVARKKADDFIERYITGLRLEEENDPIGRLRGQITSLAGPRARLLSSSQVFGIIVMAWNRYYSERKLSRKNFHVPPRNAPRPKIEGFPERFFIDSQLAFPDDEDEVEQQV
;
A
#
# COMPACT_ATOMS: atom_id res chain seq x y z
N ILE A 1 8.16 43.58 -2.65
CA ILE A 1 8.34 42.44 -1.73
C ILE A 1 8.78 41.25 -2.58
N ARG A 2 10.08 40.93 -2.57
CA ARG A 2 10.69 39.76 -3.23
C ARG A 2 11.71 39.20 -2.24
N GLY A 3 11.61 37.92 -1.90
CA GLY A 3 12.46 37.29 -0.89
C GLY A 3 11.70 36.40 0.10
N ILE A 4 10.71 35.65 -0.38
CA ILE A 4 10.06 34.62 0.43
C ILE A 4 10.41 33.28 -0.22
N ASP A 5 10.90 32.36 0.59
CA ASP A 5 11.13 30.97 0.25
C ASP A 5 9.84 30.35 -0.34
N PRO A 6 9.87 29.73 -1.53
CA PRO A 6 8.72 29.02 -2.07
C PRO A 6 8.11 27.99 -1.10
N ASP A 7 8.91 27.43 -0.19
CA ASP A 7 8.44 26.49 0.83
C ASP A 7 7.63 27.16 1.95
N ALA A 8 7.79 28.48 2.15
CA ALA A 8 7.04 29.25 3.14
C ALA A 8 5.62 29.63 2.67
N PHE A 9 5.31 29.51 1.38
CA PHE A 9 3.94 29.69 0.85
C PHE A 9 3.07 28.44 0.98
N VAL A 10 3.57 27.40 1.65
CA VAL A 10 2.93 26.08 1.69
C VAL A 10 1.79 25.99 2.75
N THR A 11 1.39 27.09 3.41
CA THR A 11 0.42 27.00 4.52
C THR A 11 -0.76 27.98 4.49
N MET A 12 -0.88 28.83 3.47
CA MET A 12 -1.67 30.06 3.66
C MET A 12 -3.15 30.06 3.27
N ASP A 13 -3.70 29.13 2.46
CA ASP A 13 -4.97 29.46 1.77
C ASP A 13 -6.22 28.58 1.97
N THR A 14 -6.28 27.68 2.95
CA THR A 14 -7.56 26.96 3.24
C THR A 14 -7.79 26.53 4.69
N GLY A 15 -6.85 26.79 5.62
CA GLY A 15 -6.93 26.28 7.00
C GLY A 15 -6.90 24.75 7.12
N LYS A 16 -6.72 24.02 6.01
CA LYS A 16 -6.61 22.57 5.97
C LYS A 16 -5.14 22.19 5.78
N ASN A 17 -4.63 21.35 6.67
CA ASN A 17 -3.30 20.74 6.49
C ASN A 17 -3.25 20.03 5.14
N ARG A 18 -2.21 20.31 4.32
CA ARG A 18 -1.99 19.61 3.05
C ARG A 18 -1.96 18.11 3.31
N THR A 19 -2.55 17.32 2.43
CA THR A 19 -2.39 15.86 2.48
C THR A 19 -1.12 15.46 1.73
N ILE A 20 -0.58 14.26 1.98
CA ILE A 20 0.53 13.74 1.17
C ILE A 20 0.20 13.75 -0.34
N THR A 21 -1.07 13.61 -0.73
CA THR A 21 -1.49 13.70 -2.13
C THR A 21 -1.26 15.11 -2.67
N ASP A 22 -1.57 16.14 -1.88
CA ASP A 22 -1.35 17.54 -2.25
C ASP A 22 0.15 17.85 -2.33
N VAL A 23 0.94 17.33 -1.38
CA VAL A 23 2.41 17.48 -1.39
C VAL A 23 3.00 16.87 -2.67
N LEU A 24 2.63 15.64 -3.02
CA LEU A 24 3.10 14.98 -4.25
C LEU A 24 2.62 15.72 -5.51
N ALA A 25 1.40 16.27 -5.50
CA ALA A 25 0.90 17.08 -6.61
C ALA A 25 1.71 18.37 -6.80
N ILE A 26 2.08 19.05 -5.72
CA ILE A 26 2.95 20.24 -5.75
C ILE A 26 4.34 19.89 -6.31
N LYS A 27 4.86 18.71 -5.98
CA LYS A 27 6.11 18.17 -6.53
C LYS A 27 5.99 17.68 -7.98
N ASN A 28 4.84 17.85 -8.64
CA ASN A 28 4.54 17.39 -9.99
C ASN A 28 4.67 15.87 -10.20
N GLU A 29 4.44 15.08 -9.16
CA GLU A 29 4.47 13.63 -9.27
C GLU A 29 3.29 13.09 -10.09
N PRO A 30 3.49 12.09 -10.97
CA PRO A 30 2.41 11.51 -11.74
C PRO A 30 1.48 10.70 -10.83
N SER A 31 0.18 10.88 -11.01
CA SER A 31 -0.87 10.17 -10.25
C SER A 31 -0.68 10.25 -8.72
N PRO A 32 -0.65 11.45 -8.11
CA PRO A 32 -0.34 11.67 -6.70
C PRO A 32 -1.13 10.78 -5.73
N LYS A 33 -2.40 10.51 -6.03
CA LYS A 33 -3.29 9.67 -5.21
C LYS A 33 -2.84 8.20 -5.17
N HIS A 34 -2.46 7.65 -6.31
CA HIS A 34 -1.98 6.26 -6.40
C HIS A 34 -0.59 6.13 -5.78
N LEU A 35 0.27 7.13 -6.01
CA LEU A 35 1.60 7.18 -5.41
C LEU A 35 1.51 7.27 -3.88
N ALA A 36 0.73 8.21 -3.35
CA ALA A 36 0.45 8.32 -1.92
C ALA A 36 -0.03 7.00 -1.31
N SER A 37 -1.00 6.35 -1.95
CA SER A 37 -1.53 5.05 -1.48
C SER A 37 -0.44 3.98 -1.42
N THR A 38 0.39 3.91 -2.46
CA THR A 38 1.50 2.95 -2.55
C THR A 38 2.50 3.20 -1.41
N LEU A 39 2.96 4.44 -1.25
CA LEU A 39 3.93 4.85 -0.22
C LEU A 39 3.43 4.53 1.19
N GLN A 40 2.16 4.83 1.49
CA GLN A 40 1.59 4.56 2.81
C GLN A 40 1.60 3.06 3.15
N TRP A 41 1.23 2.20 2.21
CA TRP A 41 1.21 0.75 2.43
C TRP A 41 2.60 0.14 2.45
N THR A 42 3.52 0.65 1.63
CA THR A 42 4.94 0.29 1.68
C THR A 42 5.49 0.60 3.06
N TYR A 43 5.42 1.86 3.51
CA TYR A 43 5.91 2.28 4.82
C TYR A 43 5.35 1.40 5.96
N ARG A 44 4.02 1.23 6.00
CA ARG A 44 3.35 0.42 7.02
C ARG A 44 3.84 -1.02 7.08
N TYR A 45 4.17 -1.61 5.94
CA TYR A 45 4.70 -2.96 5.90
C TYR A 45 6.18 -3.01 6.30
N LEU A 46 7.00 -2.08 5.79
CA LEU A 46 8.44 -2.03 6.06
C LEU A 46 8.75 -1.69 7.53
N ALA A 47 7.93 -0.85 8.17
CA ALA A 47 8.05 -0.46 9.58
C ALA A 47 7.34 -1.44 10.55
N ASP A 48 6.83 -2.58 10.08
CA ASP A 48 6.07 -3.57 10.87
C ASP A 48 4.84 -2.97 11.60
N ARG A 49 4.17 -2.00 10.98
CA ARG A 49 3.18 -1.12 11.60
C ARG A 49 1.93 -0.92 10.73
N LEU A 50 1.21 -1.99 10.42
CA LEU A 50 0.06 -1.96 9.48
C LEU A 50 -1.06 -0.98 9.82
N ASN A 51 -1.31 -0.76 11.12
CA ASN A 51 -2.37 0.12 11.61
C ASN A 51 -1.83 1.42 12.21
N ALA A 52 -0.52 1.67 12.16
CA ALA A 52 0.03 2.86 12.79
C ALA A 52 -0.34 4.13 12.00
N LYS A 53 -0.42 5.22 12.76
CA LYS A 53 -0.44 6.56 12.19
C LYS A 53 0.92 6.82 11.53
N ILE A 54 0.88 7.50 10.39
CA ILE A 54 2.09 7.98 9.73
C ILE A 54 2.42 9.33 10.37
N GLU A 55 3.66 9.46 10.85
CA GLU A 55 4.10 10.55 11.71
C GLU A 55 4.17 11.88 10.94
N SER A 56 4.77 11.88 9.75
CA SER A 56 4.87 13.05 8.87
C SER A 56 4.81 12.69 7.39
N HIS A 57 4.69 13.70 6.52
CA HIS A 57 4.84 13.50 5.08
C HIS A 57 6.29 13.19 4.68
N ASP A 58 7.27 13.71 5.43
CA ASP A 58 8.69 13.48 5.15
C ASP A 58 9.06 12.00 5.26
N VAL A 59 8.40 11.26 6.16
CA VAL A 59 8.53 9.79 6.23
C VAL A 59 8.08 9.12 4.93
N LEU A 60 7.05 9.64 4.26
CA LEU A 60 6.60 9.06 2.98
C LEU A 60 7.45 9.53 1.80
N LEU A 61 7.98 10.75 1.86
CA LEU A 61 8.94 11.25 0.87
C LEU A 61 10.26 10.49 0.96
N SER A 62 10.76 10.18 2.16
CA SER A 62 11.95 9.34 2.31
C SER A 62 11.73 7.93 1.80
N VAL A 63 10.52 7.37 1.96
CA VAL A 63 10.17 6.09 1.31
C VAL A 63 10.20 6.23 -0.21
N LEU A 64 9.71 7.34 -0.77
CA LEU A 64 9.78 7.59 -2.23
C LEU A 64 11.23 7.67 -2.73
N ASP A 65 12.08 8.38 -2.00
CA ASP A 65 13.50 8.56 -2.35
C ASP A 65 14.27 7.23 -2.28
N ASN A 66 13.97 6.38 -1.30
CA ASN A 66 14.58 5.06 -1.14
C ASN A 66 13.98 3.99 -2.07
N HIS A 67 12.77 4.22 -2.58
CA HIS A 67 12.03 3.27 -3.39
C HIS A 67 11.44 3.91 -4.66
N PRO A 68 12.26 4.52 -5.53
CA PRO A 68 11.77 5.25 -6.71
C PRO A 68 11.00 4.34 -7.70
N GLU A 69 11.19 3.03 -7.64
CA GLU A 69 10.50 2.04 -8.46
C GLU A 69 9.00 1.87 -8.13
N VAL A 70 8.48 2.51 -7.07
CA VAL A 70 7.04 2.64 -6.83
C VAL A 70 6.32 3.28 -8.03
N HIS A 71 6.98 4.16 -8.80
CA HIS A 71 6.42 4.73 -10.02
C HIS A 71 6.03 3.66 -11.05
N ARG A 72 6.81 2.58 -11.13
CA ARG A 72 6.49 1.47 -12.05
C ARG A 72 5.23 0.73 -11.64
N THR A 73 4.89 0.70 -10.34
CA THR A 73 3.62 0.16 -9.85
C THR A 73 2.46 1.02 -10.29
N VAL A 74 2.58 2.34 -10.14
CA VAL A 74 1.56 3.29 -10.54
C VAL A 74 1.30 3.22 -12.05
N GLN A 75 2.38 3.22 -12.85
CA GLN A 75 2.29 3.10 -14.31
C GLN A 75 1.63 1.78 -14.74
N PHE A 76 2.09 0.65 -14.18
CA PHE A 76 1.49 -0.66 -14.44
C PHE A 76 -0.01 -0.66 -14.14
N TYR A 77 -0.39 -0.18 -12.96
CA TYR A 77 -1.79 -0.16 -12.52
C TYR A 77 -2.69 0.71 -13.40
N GLN A 78 -2.19 1.86 -13.87
CA GLN A 78 -2.91 2.72 -14.81
C GLN A 78 -3.11 2.05 -16.18
N GLY A 79 -2.11 1.28 -16.64
CA GLY A 79 -2.17 0.54 -17.89
C GLY A 79 -3.23 -0.58 -17.92
N LEU A 80 -3.73 -1.03 -16.76
CA LEU A 80 -4.76 -2.07 -16.67
C LEU A 80 -6.17 -1.59 -17.02
N ASN A 81 -6.37 -0.28 -17.26
CA ASN A 81 -7.66 0.34 -17.62
C ASN A 81 -8.85 0.08 -16.67
N GLN A 82 -8.61 -0.59 -15.52
CA GLN A 82 -9.54 -0.80 -14.40
C GLN A 82 -10.96 -1.17 -14.84
N PRO A 83 -11.18 -2.42 -15.34
CA PRO A 83 -12.47 -2.80 -15.90
C PRO A 83 -13.60 -2.69 -14.87
N SER A 84 -14.79 -2.33 -15.36
CA SER A 84 -16.01 -2.27 -14.57
C SER A 84 -16.25 -3.59 -13.83
N GLY A 85 -16.57 -3.52 -12.53
CA GLY A 85 -16.73 -4.71 -11.69
C GLY A 85 -15.42 -5.30 -11.16
N GLY A 86 -14.31 -4.56 -11.27
CA GLY A 86 -13.07 -4.88 -10.56
C GLY A 86 -13.24 -4.91 -9.04
N PRO A 87 -12.32 -5.57 -8.30
CA PRO A 87 -12.40 -5.69 -6.85
C PRO A 87 -12.19 -4.32 -6.20
N ALA A 88 -12.87 -4.08 -5.08
CA ALA A 88 -12.67 -2.87 -4.28
C ALA A 88 -11.25 -2.81 -3.66
N TYR A 89 -10.96 -1.74 -2.91
CA TYR A 89 -9.70 -1.55 -2.15
C TYR A 89 -8.45 -1.26 -2.99
N HIS A 90 -8.59 -0.47 -4.06
CA HIS A 90 -7.49 -0.01 -4.94
C HIS A 90 -6.22 0.47 -4.20
N PRO A 91 -6.30 1.27 -3.10
CA PRO A 91 -5.09 1.69 -2.38
C PRO A 91 -4.24 0.53 -1.84
N ILE A 92 -4.90 -0.53 -1.36
CA ILE A 92 -4.24 -1.71 -0.79
C ILE A 92 -3.60 -2.54 -1.91
N THR A 93 -4.33 -2.70 -3.02
CA THR A 93 -3.85 -3.40 -4.22
C THR A 93 -2.55 -2.80 -4.76
N LEU A 94 -2.45 -1.47 -4.82
CA LEU A 94 -1.23 -0.76 -5.23
C LEU A 94 -0.05 -1.04 -4.29
N GLY A 95 -0.25 -0.93 -2.98
CA GLY A 95 0.77 -1.25 -1.98
C GLY A 95 1.24 -2.71 -2.06
N CYS A 96 0.30 -3.65 -2.17
CA CYS A 96 0.59 -5.07 -2.34
C CYS A 96 1.38 -5.33 -3.63
N HIS A 97 0.99 -4.75 -4.77
CA HIS A 97 1.72 -4.91 -6.03
C HIS A 97 3.19 -4.53 -5.87
N TYR A 98 3.44 -3.35 -5.30
CA TYR A 98 4.80 -2.89 -5.08
C TYR A 98 5.59 -3.84 -4.16
N LEU A 99 5.02 -4.21 -3.00
CA LEU A 99 5.68 -5.14 -2.07
C LEU A 99 5.96 -6.51 -2.68
N PHE A 100 5.03 -7.05 -3.47
CA PHE A 100 5.22 -8.31 -4.19
C PHE A 100 6.27 -8.17 -5.29
N SER A 101 6.37 -6.99 -5.90
CA SER A 101 7.36 -6.72 -6.94
C SER A 101 8.80 -6.76 -6.44
N LEU A 102 9.01 -6.44 -5.15
CA LEU A 102 10.29 -6.58 -4.45
C LEU A 102 10.70 -8.05 -4.24
N VAL A 103 9.73 -8.97 -4.29
CA VAL A 103 9.96 -10.42 -4.21
C VAL A 103 10.19 -11.01 -5.59
N ALA A 104 9.22 -10.81 -6.50
CA ALA A 104 9.26 -11.37 -7.84
C ALA A 104 8.39 -10.55 -8.80
N ARG A 105 9.00 -9.57 -9.48
CA ARG A 105 8.30 -8.61 -10.36
C ARG A 105 7.31 -9.25 -11.33
N LYS A 106 7.75 -10.23 -12.14
CA LYS A 106 6.89 -10.87 -13.14
C LYS A 106 5.68 -11.58 -12.51
N LYS A 107 5.87 -12.24 -11.36
CA LYS A 107 4.80 -12.89 -10.62
C LYS A 107 3.84 -11.85 -10.01
N ALA A 108 4.36 -10.71 -9.54
CA ALA A 108 3.54 -9.62 -9.00
C ALA A 108 2.65 -8.96 -10.07
N ASP A 109 3.22 -8.67 -11.24
CA ASP A 109 2.51 -8.12 -12.39
C ASP A 109 1.37 -9.11 -12.80
N ASP A 110 1.66 -10.42 -13.00
CA ASP A 110 0.65 -11.44 -13.34
C ASP A 110 -0.45 -11.56 -12.26
N PHE A 111 -0.06 -11.62 -10.99
CA PHE A 111 -1.01 -11.73 -9.88
C PHE A 111 -2.00 -10.57 -9.86
N ILE A 112 -1.50 -9.33 -9.98
CA ILE A 112 -2.33 -8.13 -9.88
C ILE A 112 -3.14 -7.88 -11.16
N GLU A 113 -2.57 -8.17 -12.33
CA GLU A 113 -3.30 -8.14 -13.60
C GLU A 113 -4.51 -9.08 -13.54
N ARG A 114 -4.30 -10.35 -13.18
CA ARG A 114 -5.38 -11.35 -13.05
C ARG A 114 -6.38 -10.98 -11.96
N TYR A 115 -5.90 -10.46 -10.82
CA TYR A 115 -6.76 -10.02 -9.73
C TYR A 115 -7.67 -8.86 -10.15
N ILE A 116 -7.16 -7.86 -10.87
CA ILE A 116 -7.92 -6.66 -11.28
C ILE A 116 -8.81 -6.95 -12.50
N THR A 117 -8.27 -7.62 -13.51
CA THR A 117 -8.98 -7.85 -14.77
C THR A 117 -9.95 -9.02 -14.69
N GLY A 118 -9.68 -10.00 -13.83
CA GLY A 118 -10.42 -11.26 -13.79
C GLY A 118 -10.16 -12.17 -15.00
N LEU A 119 -9.19 -11.84 -15.84
CA LEU A 119 -8.79 -12.68 -16.97
C LEU A 119 -7.86 -13.79 -16.49
N ARG A 120 -7.86 -14.92 -17.22
CA ARG A 120 -6.99 -16.09 -16.94
C ARG A 120 -7.10 -16.60 -15.50
N LEU A 121 -8.32 -16.56 -14.95
CA LEU A 121 -8.62 -17.24 -13.69
C LEU A 121 -8.91 -18.71 -14.01
N GLU A 122 -8.10 -19.61 -13.46
CA GLU A 122 -8.31 -21.05 -13.62
C GLU A 122 -9.40 -21.55 -12.64
N GLU A 123 -9.85 -22.80 -12.84
CA GLU A 123 -10.93 -23.46 -12.07
C GLU A 123 -10.71 -23.49 -10.54
N GLU A 124 -11.62 -24.16 -9.80
CA GLU A 124 -11.88 -24.19 -8.34
C GLU A 124 -10.71 -23.92 -7.33
N ASN A 125 -9.44 -24.06 -7.70
CA ASN A 125 -8.28 -23.96 -6.83
C ASN A 125 -7.33 -22.78 -7.13
N ASP A 126 -7.68 -21.87 -8.04
CA ASP A 126 -6.89 -20.65 -8.30
C ASP A 126 -6.94 -19.67 -7.11
N PRO A 127 -5.80 -19.38 -6.43
CA PRO A 127 -5.77 -18.43 -5.33
C PRO A 127 -6.16 -17.01 -5.70
N ILE A 128 -5.88 -16.57 -6.92
CA ILE A 128 -6.23 -15.23 -7.39
C ILE A 128 -7.74 -15.15 -7.64
N GLY A 129 -8.32 -16.17 -8.27
CA GLY A 129 -9.75 -16.25 -8.53
C GLY A 129 -10.57 -16.30 -7.23
N ARG A 130 -10.10 -17.08 -6.24
CA ARG A 130 -10.72 -17.15 -4.91
C ARG A 130 -10.63 -15.83 -4.16
N LEU A 131 -9.48 -15.16 -4.17
CA LEU A 131 -9.31 -13.83 -3.59
C LEU A 131 -10.28 -12.83 -4.23
N ARG A 132 -10.31 -12.79 -5.57
CA ARG A 132 -11.18 -11.89 -6.34
C ARG A 132 -12.64 -12.09 -5.96
N GLY A 133 -13.13 -13.33 -6.02
CA GLY A 133 -14.52 -13.66 -5.65
C GLY A 133 -14.85 -13.28 -4.21
N GLN A 134 -13.93 -13.54 -3.27
CA GLN A 134 -14.10 -13.15 -1.87
C GLN A 134 -14.19 -11.63 -1.72
N ILE A 135 -13.29 -10.85 -2.32
CA ILE A 135 -13.33 -9.37 -2.25
C ILE A 135 -14.59 -8.80 -2.91
N THR A 136 -14.96 -9.29 -4.09
CA THR A 136 -16.17 -8.84 -4.79
C THR A 136 -17.44 -9.14 -3.99
N SER A 137 -17.50 -10.29 -3.30
CA SER A 137 -18.63 -10.63 -2.42
C SER A 137 -18.78 -9.68 -1.23
N LEU A 138 -17.69 -9.02 -0.81
CA LEU A 138 -17.68 -8.05 0.28
C LEU A 138 -18.19 -6.67 -0.11
N ALA A 139 -18.42 -6.41 -1.40
CA ALA A 139 -18.98 -5.15 -1.89
C ALA A 139 -20.52 -5.11 -1.89
N GLY A 140 -21.19 -6.18 -1.43
CA GLY A 140 -22.66 -6.25 -1.40
C GLY A 140 -23.32 -5.46 -0.25
N PRO A 141 -24.60 -5.06 -0.35
CA PRO A 141 -25.30 -4.22 0.64
C PRO A 141 -25.40 -4.81 2.05
N ARG A 142 -25.31 -6.14 2.17
CA ARG A 142 -25.36 -6.88 3.45
C ARG A 142 -24.01 -7.44 3.87
N ALA A 143 -22.95 -7.11 3.14
CA ALA A 143 -21.63 -7.64 3.42
C ALA A 143 -21.00 -6.95 4.63
N ARG A 144 -20.28 -7.73 5.42
CA ARG A 144 -19.45 -7.21 6.50
C ARG A 144 -18.29 -6.43 5.89
N LEU A 145 -18.17 -5.14 6.22
CA LEU A 145 -17.01 -4.33 5.85
C LEU A 145 -15.75 -4.86 6.54
N LEU A 146 -14.76 -5.24 5.73
CA LEU A 146 -13.44 -5.59 6.25
C LEU A 146 -12.60 -4.33 6.44
N SER A 147 -11.82 -4.32 7.52
CA SER A 147 -10.80 -3.29 7.72
C SER A 147 -9.65 -3.47 6.73
N SER A 148 -8.92 -2.39 6.46
CA SER A 148 -7.85 -2.42 5.48
C SER A 148 -6.74 -3.41 5.83
N SER A 149 -6.41 -3.59 7.12
CA SER A 149 -5.45 -4.61 7.58
C SER A 149 -5.93 -6.03 7.27
N GLN A 150 -7.23 -6.28 7.39
CA GLN A 150 -7.82 -7.58 7.06
C GLN A 150 -7.78 -7.86 5.56
N VAL A 151 -8.08 -6.85 4.75
CA VAL A 151 -7.98 -6.96 3.28
C VAL A 151 -6.53 -7.19 2.86
N PHE A 152 -5.58 -6.45 3.43
CA PHE A 152 -4.15 -6.68 3.21
C PHE A 152 -3.76 -8.12 3.57
N GLY A 153 -4.21 -8.62 4.72
CA GLY A 153 -3.97 -9.99 5.16
C GLY A 153 -4.45 -11.05 4.18
N ILE A 154 -5.68 -10.95 3.69
CA ILE A 154 -6.21 -11.93 2.72
C ILE A 154 -5.50 -11.84 1.35
N ILE A 155 -5.10 -10.64 0.90
CA ILE A 155 -4.31 -10.48 -0.33
C ILE A 155 -2.94 -11.14 -0.16
N VAL A 156 -2.25 -10.93 0.97
CA VAL A 156 -0.96 -11.57 1.25
C VAL A 156 -1.08 -13.09 1.36
N MET A 157 -2.15 -13.61 1.97
CA MET A 157 -2.41 -15.06 2.00
C MET A 157 -2.56 -15.64 0.59
N ALA A 158 -3.30 -14.97 -0.29
CA ALA A 158 -3.47 -15.39 -1.67
C ALA A 158 -2.16 -15.33 -2.46
N TRP A 159 -1.40 -14.24 -2.30
CA TRP A 159 -0.06 -14.09 -2.87
C TRP A 159 0.86 -15.23 -2.45
N ASN A 160 0.96 -15.54 -1.16
CA ASN A 160 1.83 -16.62 -0.67
C ASN A 160 1.45 -17.99 -1.25
N ARG A 161 0.16 -18.23 -1.52
CA ARG A 161 -0.28 -19.48 -2.17
C ARG A 161 0.11 -19.52 -3.64
N TYR A 162 -0.09 -18.41 -4.36
CA TYR A 162 0.28 -18.25 -5.76
C TYR A 162 1.82 -18.33 -5.95
N TYR A 163 2.57 -17.57 -5.15
CA TYR A 163 4.03 -17.50 -5.23
C TYR A 163 4.69 -18.86 -5.03
N SER A 164 4.20 -19.63 -4.06
CA SER A 164 4.72 -20.94 -3.67
C SER A 164 4.03 -22.11 -4.41
N GLU A 165 3.21 -21.82 -5.42
CA GLU A 165 2.53 -22.80 -6.28
C GLU A 165 1.71 -23.85 -5.49
N ARG A 166 1.18 -23.43 -4.32
CA ARG A 166 0.39 -24.30 -3.45
C ARG A 166 -1.07 -24.29 -3.91
N LYS A 167 -1.61 -25.46 -4.21
CA LYS A 167 -3.03 -25.63 -4.52
C LYS A 167 -3.90 -25.21 -3.33
N LEU A 168 -5.02 -24.54 -3.62
CA LEU A 168 -6.02 -24.21 -2.61
C LEU A 168 -6.93 -25.38 -2.26
N SER A 169 -7.47 -25.33 -1.04
CA SER A 169 -8.70 -26.01 -0.68
C SER A 169 -9.90 -25.19 -1.16
N ARG A 170 -11.08 -25.81 -1.35
CA ARG A 170 -12.35 -25.16 -1.72
C ARG A 170 -12.85 -24.05 -0.77
N LYS A 171 -12.14 -23.76 0.32
CA LYS A 171 -12.56 -22.79 1.34
C LYS A 171 -12.00 -21.40 1.02
N ASN A 172 -12.77 -20.37 1.36
CA ASN A 172 -12.31 -18.98 1.30
C ASN A 172 -11.11 -18.75 2.22
N PHE A 173 -10.34 -17.68 1.95
CA PHE A 173 -9.25 -17.28 2.82
C PHE A 173 -9.81 -16.87 4.18
N HIS A 174 -9.18 -17.36 5.25
CA HIS A 174 -9.50 -16.95 6.61
C HIS A 174 -9.25 -15.45 6.75
N VAL A 175 -10.26 -14.72 7.21
CA VAL A 175 -10.14 -13.29 7.49
C VAL A 175 -9.43 -13.13 8.82
N PRO A 176 -8.23 -12.51 8.86
CA PRO A 176 -7.49 -12.35 10.11
C PRO A 176 -8.23 -11.41 11.09
N PRO A 177 -7.92 -11.47 12.39
CA PRO A 177 -8.44 -10.47 13.35
C PRO A 177 -7.94 -9.06 12.99
N ARG A 178 -8.68 -8.02 13.37
CA ARG A 178 -8.38 -6.62 13.03
C ARG A 178 -6.97 -6.17 13.47
N ASN A 179 -6.52 -6.69 14.60
CA ASN A 179 -5.23 -6.42 15.22
C ASN A 179 -4.26 -7.59 15.04
N ALA A 180 -4.44 -8.40 13.98
CA ALA A 180 -3.47 -9.43 13.65
C ALA A 180 -2.08 -8.80 13.45
N PRO A 181 -1.01 -9.52 13.81
CA PRO A 181 0.34 -9.15 13.39
C PRO A 181 0.42 -8.95 11.87
N ARG A 182 1.41 -8.19 11.42
CA ARG A 182 1.69 -8.03 9.99
C ARG A 182 1.80 -9.42 9.33
N PRO A 183 1.04 -9.70 8.26
CA PRO A 183 1.13 -10.96 7.55
C PRO A 183 2.49 -11.01 6.85
N LYS A 184 3.19 -12.14 6.96
CA LYS A 184 4.49 -12.33 6.31
C LYS A 184 4.28 -12.55 4.81
N ILE A 185 4.90 -11.73 3.97
CA ILE A 185 5.02 -11.99 2.53
C ILE A 185 6.14 -13.03 2.34
N GLU A 186 5.81 -14.17 1.73
CA GLU A 186 6.76 -15.25 1.49
C GLU A 186 7.85 -14.80 0.50
N GLY A 187 9.12 -15.05 0.85
CA GLY A 187 10.27 -14.61 0.05
C GLY A 187 10.62 -13.12 0.17
N PHE A 188 9.98 -12.36 1.08
CA PHE A 188 10.27 -10.93 1.23
C PHE A 188 11.70 -10.68 1.76
N PRO A 189 12.54 -9.90 1.05
CA PRO A 189 13.92 -9.69 1.47
C PRO A 189 14.01 -8.85 2.75
N GLU A 190 14.73 -9.34 3.76
CA GLU A 190 14.83 -8.68 5.06
C GLU A 190 15.48 -7.29 4.98
N ARG A 191 16.42 -7.11 4.04
CA ARG A 191 17.12 -5.83 3.79
C ARG A 191 16.22 -4.63 3.50
N PHE A 192 14.95 -4.84 3.19
CA PHE A 192 13.99 -3.77 2.93
C PHE A 192 13.23 -3.33 4.17
N PHE A 193 13.22 -4.14 5.25
CA PHE A 193 12.58 -3.70 6.48
C PHE A 193 13.30 -2.47 7.01
N ILE A 194 12.51 -1.50 7.46
CA ILE A 194 13.03 -0.38 8.22
C ILE A 194 13.33 -1.00 9.59
N ASP A 195 14.61 -1.26 9.86
CA ASP A 195 15.04 -1.52 11.22
C ASP A 195 14.42 -0.42 12.08
N SER A 196 13.87 -0.77 13.24
CA SER A 196 13.31 0.19 14.20
C SER A 196 14.36 1.18 14.75
N GLN A 197 15.49 1.33 14.05
CA GLN A 197 16.68 2.14 14.30
C GLN A 197 16.87 3.27 13.27
N LEU A 198 15.89 3.59 12.42
CA LEU A 198 15.72 5.00 12.06
C LEU A 198 15.21 5.69 13.33
N ALA A 199 16.15 5.97 14.24
CA ALA A 199 16.05 7.07 15.16
C ALA A 199 15.84 8.30 14.28
N PHE A 200 14.58 8.69 14.13
CA PHE A 200 14.29 10.09 13.92
C PHE A 200 15.00 10.81 15.08
N PRO A 201 15.81 11.85 14.82
CA PRO A 201 16.33 12.65 15.91
C PRO A 201 15.12 13.01 16.77
N ASP A 202 15.15 12.63 18.04
CA ASP A 202 14.24 13.20 19.01
C ASP A 202 14.38 14.72 18.80
N ASP A 203 13.27 15.39 18.49
CA ASP A 203 13.20 16.83 18.61
C ASP A 203 13.58 17.09 20.07
N GLU A 204 14.87 17.40 20.31
CA GLU A 204 15.35 17.87 21.59
C GLU A 204 14.58 19.15 21.87
N ASP A 205 13.59 18.98 22.73
CA ASP A 205 12.81 20.00 23.42
C ASP A 205 13.47 21.38 23.41
N GLU A 206 12.99 22.25 22.52
CA GLU A 206 12.88 23.67 22.83
C GLU A 206 11.94 23.79 24.05
N VAL A 207 12.51 23.71 25.24
CA VAL A 207 11.91 24.30 26.42
C VAL A 207 12.94 25.22 27.05
N GLU A 208 12.83 26.49 26.64
CA GLU A 208 13.18 27.63 27.47
C GLU A 208 12.74 27.36 28.92
N GLN A 209 13.69 27.31 29.84
CA GLN A 209 13.41 27.70 31.22
C GLN A 209 14.33 28.86 31.59
N GLN A 210 13.74 30.04 31.45
CA GLN A 210 13.97 31.17 32.33
C GLN A 210 13.92 30.69 33.80
N VAL A 211 15.01 30.85 34.56
CA VAL A 211 15.06 31.52 35.88
C VAL A 211 16.48 32.04 36.09
#